data_AF-A0A7N6AU70-F1
#
_entry.id   AF-A0A7N6AU70-F1
#
_cell.length_a   1.000
_cell.length_b   1.000
_cell.length_c   1.000
_cell.angle_alpha   90.00
_cell.angle_beta   90.00
_cell.angle_gamma   90.00
#
_symmetry.space_group_name_H-M   'P 1'
#
loop_
_entity.id
_entity.type
_entity.pdbx_description
1 polymer ?
#
loop_
_entity_poly.entity_id
_entity_poly.type
_entity_poly.pdbx_seq_one_letter_code
_entity_poly.pdbx_strand_id
1 'polypeptide(L)'
;DNMSKRGRPGYYRQDINKTAWEVPERYRDLKQVGTGAYGTVCSAVDYRTGVKVAIKKLYRPFQSELFAKRAYRELRLLKHMKHENVIGLLDAFTADLSLDRFQDFYLVMPFMGTDLGKLMKLQRLSEEKVQYLVYQMLKGLKYIHSAGIIHRDLKPGNLAINQDCELKILDFGLARQADSEMTGYVVTRWYRAPEVILNWMHYTQTVDIWSVGCIMAEMLQGKPLFKGSDQHTEYSPLTFTFLFIFSEMFTSCFCPLLILFFLLSQLCQCSSVCYCWIHRTG
;
A
#
# COMPACT_ATOMS: atom_id res chain seq x y z
N ASP A 1 13.63 45.34 8.47
CA ASP A 1 13.73 43.86 8.45
C ASP A 1 13.06 43.23 7.23
N ASN A 2 13.80 43.07 6.13
CA ASN A 2 13.27 42.49 4.88
C ASN A 2 13.94 41.14 4.51
N MET A 3 14.57 40.47 5.49
CA MET A 3 15.33 39.24 5.29
C MET A 3 14.52 37.94 5.50
N SER A 4 13.32 38.01 6.07
CA SER A 4 12.51 36.84 6.47
C SER A 4 11.76 36.12 5.33
N LYS A 5 11.93 36.54 4.07
CA LYS A 5 11.21 36.00 2.89
C LYS A 5 12.09 35.41 1.78
N ARG A 6 13.40 35.23 1.99
CA ARG A 6 14.23 34.49 1.03
C ARG A 6 14.08 32.99 1.27
N GLY A 7 13.32 32.33 0.41
CA GLY A 7 13.21 30.87 0.38
C GLY A 7 14.57 30.20 0.12
N ARG A 8 14.66 28.90 0.40
CA ARG A 8 15.87 28.10 0.22
C ARG A 8 16.40 28.22 -1.23
N PRO A 9 17.67 28.59 -1.47
CA PRO A 9 18.24 28.66 -2.82
C PRO A 9 18.10 27.31 -3.56
N GLY A 10 17.77 27.38 -4.85
CA GLY A 10 17.50 26.20 -5.67
C GLY A 10 16.14 25.52 -5.41
N TYR A 11 15.22 26.19 -4.70
CA TYR A 11 13.82 25.79 -4.56
C TYR A 11 12.91 26.87 -5.14
N TYR A 12 11.74 26.45 -5.61
CA TYR A 12 10.66 27.36 -6.01
C TYR A 12 9.34 26.96 -5.35
N ARG A 13 8.41 27.92 -5.30
CA ARG A 13 7.07 27.73 -4.74
C ARG A 13 6.02 27.66 -5.83
N GLN A 14 5.05 26.75 -5.68
CA GLN A 14 3.89 26.61 -6.55
C GLN A 14 2.68 26.21 -5.72
N ASP A 15 1.56 26.92 -5.87
CA ASP A 15 0.30 26.53 -5.24
C ASP A 15 -0.46 25.55 -6.14
N ILE A 16 -0.84 24.39 -5.59
CA ILE A 16 -1.53 23.32 -6.30
C ILE A 16 -2.74 22.91 -5.47
N ASN A 17 -3.95 23.15 -6.01
CA ASN A 17 -5.24 22.91 -5.35
C ASN A 17 -5.26 23.36 -3.87
N LYS A 18 -4.92 24.64 -3.66
CA LYS A 18 -4.89 25.33 -2.35
C LYS A 18 -3.81 24.81 -1.36
N THR A 19 -2.93 23.90 -1.79
CA THR A 19 -1.73 23.51 -1.04
C THR A 19 -0.50 24.20 -1.62
N ALA A 20 0.29 24.87 -0.77
CA ALA A 20 1.58 25.40 -1.16
C ALA A 20 2.63 24.28 -1.20
N TRP A 21 3.31 24.16 -2.35
CA TRP A 21 4.45 23.26 -2.57
C TRP A 21 5.72 24.08 -2.69
N GLU A 22 6.76 23.68 -1.98
CA GLU A 22 8.10 24.28 -2.06
C GLU A 22 9.09 23.17 -2.35
N VAL A 23 9.58 23.11 -3.59
CA VAL A 23 10.31 21.95 -4.13
C VAL A 23 11.60 22.39 -4.85
N PRO A 24 12.63 21.53 -4.90
CA PRO A 24 13.85 21.79 -5.67
C PRO A 24 13.54 22.07 -7.14
N GLU A 25 14.27 23.00 -7.76
CA GLU A 25 14.17 23.35 -9.17
C GLU A 25 14.44 22.19 -10.15
N ARG A 26 15.03 21.12 -9.65
CA ARG A 26 15.19 19.81 -10.31
C ARG A 26 13.85 19.18 -10.71
N TYR A 27 12.81 19.38 -9.91
CA TYR A 27 11.50 18.77 -10.09
C TYR A 27 10.53 19.80 -10.66
N ARG A 28 10.09 19.65 -11.91
CA ARG A 28 9.16 20.59 -12.57
C ARG A 28 7.90 19.87 -13.05
N ASP A 29 7.00 20.62 -13.66
CA ASP A 29 5.76 20.13 -14.26
C ASP A 29 4.83 19.40 -13.28
N LEU A 30 4.76 19.91 -12.03
CA LEU A 30 3.96 19.33 -10.97
C LEU A 30 2.47 19.32 -11.34
N LYS A 31 1.88 18.12 -11.36
CA LYS A 31 0.46 17.85 -11.63
C LYS A 31 -0.06 16.92 -10.55
N GLN A 32 -1.16 17.27 -9.89
CA GLN A 32 -1.72 16.45 -8.81
C GLN A 32 -2.31 15.14 -9.34
N VAL A 33 -2.03 14.04 -8.63
CA VAL A 33 -2.43 12.66 -8.98
C VAL A 33 -3.39 12.06 -7.95
N GLY A 34 -3.31 12.53 -6.70
CA GLY A 34 -4.19 12.11 -5.63
C GLY A 34 -4.03 12.92 -4.34
N THR A 35 -5.04 12.78 -3.49
CA THR A 35 -5.06 13.29 -2.10
C THR A 35 -5.46 12.13 -1.20
N GLY A 36 -4.75 11.96 -0.08
CA GLY A 36 -5.08 10.99 0.95
C GLY A 36 -5.04 11.60 2.34
N ALA A 37 -5.45 10.84 3.36
CA ALA A 37 -5.49 11.31 4.75
C ALA A 37 -4.12 11.73 5.32
N TYR A 38 -3.01 11.32 4.68
CA TYR A 38 -1.65 11.54 5.15
C TYR A 38 -0.83 12.48 4.24
N GLY A 39 -1.41 13.01 3.17
CA GLY A 39 -0.69 13.90 2.24
C GLY A 39 -1.31 14.03 0.86
N THR A 40 -0.70 14.91 0.06
CA THR A 40 -1.05 15.11 -1.36
C THR A 40 0.09 14.59 -2.22
N VAL A 41 -0.24 13.99 -3.37
CA VAL A 41 0.75 13.45 -4.32
C VAL A 41 0.64 14.18 -5.65
N CYS A 42 1.76 14.72 -6.12
CA CYS A 42 1.92 15.25 -7.47
C CYS A 42 2.88 14.37 -8.28
N SER A 43 2.60 14.15 -9.56
CA SER A 43 3.64 13.75 -10.50
C SER A 43 4.47 14.96 -10.90
N ALA A 44 5.77 14.77 -11.06
CA ALA A 44 6.71 15.77 -11.58
C ALA A 44 7.67 15.10 -12.57
N VAL A 45 8.42 15.88 -13.34
CA VAL A 45 9.59 15.40 -14.11
C VAL A 45 10.85 15.76 -13.35
N ASP A 46 11.76 14.80 -13.17
CA ASP A 46 13.11 15.04 -12.68
C ASP A 46 14.03 15.43 -13.85
N TYR A 47 14.35 16.72 -13.94
CA TYR A 47 15.17 17.26 -15.04
C TYR A 47 16.65 16.85 -14.97
N ARG A 48 17.11 16.15 -13.92
CA ARG A 48 18.45 15.51 -13.91
C ARG A 48 18.48 14.14 -14.57
N THR A 49 17.35 13.43 -14.60
CA THR A 49 17.27 12.06 -15.13
C THR A 49 16.35 11.92 -16.34
N GLY A 50 15.51 12.93 -16.61
CA GLY A 50 14.44 12.88 -17.61
C GLY A 50 13.23 12.03 -17.18
N VAL A 51 13.29 11.39 -16.01
CA VAL A 51 12.28 10.41 -15.56
C VAL A 51 11.14 11.09 -14.81
N LYS A 52 9.92 10.58 -15.03
CA LYS A 52 8.73 11.02 -14.29
C LYS A 52 8.71 10.41 -12.87
N VAL A 53 8.50 11.25 -11.86
CA VAL A 53 8.49 10.87 -10.45
C VAL A 53 7.17 11.23 -9.76
N ALA A 54 6.85 10.56 -8.67
CA ALA A 54 5.76 10.91 -7.76
C ALA A 54 6.34 11.57 -6.51
N ILE A 55 5.90 12.79 -6.20
CA ILE A 55 6.30 13.54 -5.00
C ILE A 55 5.10 13.60 -4.06
N LYS A 56 5.23 12.97 -2.88
CA LYS A 56 4.24 13.04 -1.79
C LYS A 56 4.66 14.12 -0.80
N LYS A 57 3.84 15.18 -0.65
CA LYS A 57 3.94 16.12 0.47
C LYS A 57 3.15 15.54 1.65
N LEU A 58 3.80 15.31 2.79
CA LEU A 58 3.07 14.91 4.00
C LEU A 58 2.28 16.10 4.57
N TYR A 59 1.07 15.86 5.08
CA TYR A 59 0.23 16.90 5.64
C TYR A 59 0.44 17.03 7.15
N ARG A 60 1.05 18.14 7.59
CA ARG A 60 1.31 18.47 9.01
C ARG A 60 1.89 17.29 9.80
N PRO A 61 3.01 16.68 9.36
CA PRO A 61 3.53 15.44 9.94
C PRO A 61 3.82 15.53 11.44
N PHE A 62 4.02 16.72 12.00
CA PHE A 62 4.34 16.93 13.42
C PHE A 62 3.17 17.44 14.29
N GLN A 63 1.93 17.47 13.78
CA GLN A 63 0.77 17.96 14.53
C GLN A 63 0.43 17.15 15.80
N SER A 64 0.88 15.90 15.89
CA SER A 64 0.85 15.10 17.10
C SER A 64 1.86 13.97 17.04
N GLU A 65 2.20 13.37 18.18
CA GLU A 65 3.14 12.26 18.29
C GLU A 65 2.74 11.07 17.39
N LEU A 66 1.44 10.80 17.23
CA LEU A 66 0.93 9.75 16.34
C LEU A 66 1.25 10.04 14.87
N PHE A 67 1.08 11.28 14.43
CA PHE A 67 1.43 11.68 13.06
C PHE A 67 2.94 11.64 12.85
N ALA A 68 3.73 12.13 13.82
CA ALA A 68 5.19 12.12 13.75
C ALA A 68 5.74 10.68 13.67
N LYS A 69 5.23 9.76 14.50
CA LYS A 69 5.57 8.33 14.46
C LYS A 69 5.22 7.68 13.12
N ARG A 70 4.10 8.05 12.49
CA ARG A 70 3.71 7.55 11.15
C ARG A 70 4.62 8.09 10.05
N ALA A 71 4.85 9.40 10.03
CA ALA A 71 5.71 10.08 9.06
C ALA A 71 7.16 9.55 9.10
N TYR A 72 7.73 9.42 10.30
CA TYR A 72 9.07 8.85 10.50
C TYR A 72 9.15 7.39 10.07
N ARG A 73 8.12 6.57 10.37
CA ARG A 73 8.08 5.17 9.95
C ARG A 73 7.98 5.04 8.44
N GLU A 74 7.12 5.82 7.79
CA GLU A 74 7.00 5.82 6.32
C GLU A 74 8.35 6.16 5.66
N LEU A 75 9.00 7.26 6.06
CA LEU A 75 10.34 7.63 5.58
C LEU A 75 11.38 6.51 5.83
N ARG A 76 11.39 5.93 7.03
CA ARG A 76 12.32 4.83 7.35
C ARG A 76 12.07 3.61 6.47
N LEU A 77 10.84 3.14 6.35
CA LEU A 77 10.54 1.94 5.59
C LEU A 77 10.84 2.14 4.11
N LEU A 78 10.41 3.24 3.49
CA LEU A 78 10.72 3.58 2.10
C LEU A 78 12.23 3.65 1.80
N LYS A 79 13.06 4.05 2.79
CA LYS A 79 14.53 4.06 2.66
C LYS A 79 15.18 2.66 2.73
N HIS A 80 14.54 1.69 3.39
CA HIS A 80 15.09 0.34 3.55
C HIS A 80 14.54 -0.67 2.53
N MET A 81 13.31 -0.48 2.04
CA MET A 81 12.68 -1.38 1.06
C MET A 81 13.41 -1.34 -0.29
N LYS A 82 13.88 -2.51 -0.74
CA LYS A 82 14.56 -2.73 -2.02
C LYS A 82 14.03 -4.00 -2.68
N HIS A 83 12.89 -3.90 -3.36
CA HIS A 83 12.27 -5.00 -4.07
C HIS A 83 11.46 -4.49 -5.27
N GLU A 84 11.40 -5.23 -6.37
CA GLU A 84 10.75 -4.77 -7.61
C GLU A 84 9.25 -4.47 -7.43
N ASN A 85 8.54 -5.24 -6.60
CA ASN A 85 7.11 -5.03 -6.32
C ASN A 85 6.81 -4.20 -5.06
N VAL A 86 7.80 -3.48 -4.53
CA VAL A 86 7.62 -2.57 -3.39
C VAL A 86 8.12 -1.18 -3.77
N ILE A 87 7.38 -0.14 -3.41
CA ILE A 87 7.82 1.23 -3.69
C ILE A 87 9.02 1.60 -2.81
N GLY A 88 10.09 2.08 -3.44
CA GLY A 88 11.29 2.59 -2.78
C GLY A 88 11.38 4.12 -2.87
N LEU A 89 12.22 4.69 -2.01
CA LEU A 89 12.54 6.12 -2.01
C LEU A 89 13.63 6.46 -3.05
N LEU A 90 13.39 7.47 -3.88
CA LEU A 90 14.40 8.06 -4.77
C LEU A 90 15.12 9.25 -4.13
N ASP A 91 14.37 10.10 -3.43
CA ASP A 91 14.86 11.32 -2.76
C ASP A 91 13.89 11.71 -1.62
N ALA A 92 14.37 12.46 -0.64
CA ALA A 92 13.54 13.07 0.40
C ALA A 92 14.12 14.43 0.81
N PHE A 93 13.27 15.45 0.82
CA PHE A 93 13.69 16.82 1.03
C PHE A 93 12.71 17.65 1.86
N THR A 94 13.19 18.77 2.39
CA THR A 94 12.37 19.87 2.92
C THR A 94 12.90 21.20 2.40
N ALA A 95 12.04 22.21 2.31
CA ALA A 95 12.45 23.59 2.05
C ALA A 95 13.04 24.26 3.31
N ASP A 96 12.74 23.73 4.50
CA ASP A 96 13.16 24.29 5.77
C ASP A 96 14.69 24.18 5.94
N LEU A 97 15.31 25.28 6.38
CA LEU A 97 16.77 25.41 6.49
C LEU A 97 17.34 24.96 7.85
N SER A 98 16.49 24.76 8.86
CA SER A 98 16.91 24.45 10.23
C SER A 98 15.79 23.75 11.02
N LEU A 99 16.18 23.01 12.06
CA LEU A 99 15.30 22.11 12.80
C LEU A 99 14.17 22.85 13.56
N ASP A 100 14.44 24.05 14.05
CA ASP A 100 13.47 24.96 14.70
C ASP A 100 12.32 25.38 13.77
N ARG A 101 12.54 25.36 12.45
CA ARG A 101 11.54 25.70 11.43
C ARG A 101 11.01 24.50 10.66
N PHE A 102 11.41 23.28 11.02
CA PHE A 102 11.03 22.08 10.28
C PHE A 102 9.54 21.74 10.47
N GLN A 103 8.73 21.97 9.43
CA GLN A 103 7.27 21.78 9.47
C GLN A 103 6.80 20.65 8.54
N ASP A 104 7.31 20.63 7.31
CA ASP A 104 6.89 19.69 6.26
C ASP A 104 8.11 19.02 5.62
N PHE A 105 7.91 17.81 5.08
CA PHE A 105 8.85 17.18 4.16
C PHE A 105 8.14 16.44 3.03
N TYR A 106 8.92 16.16 1.98
CA TYR A 106 8.49 15.58 0.73
C TYR A 106 9.24 14.28 0.48
N LEU A 107 8.54 13.28 -0.07
CA LEU A 107 9.05 11.97 -0.43
C LEU A 107 8.94 11.80 -1.95
N VAL A 108 10.05 11.49 -2.62
CA VAL A 108 10.11 11.27 -4.07
C VAL A 108 10.22 9.76 -4.35
N MET A 109 9.34 9.25 -5.20
CA MET A 109 9.19 7.83 -5.54
C MET A 109 9.06 7.68 -7.07
N PRO A 110 9.28 6.48 -7.64
CA PRO A 110 8.97 6.22 -9.05
C PRO A 110 7.51 6.53 -9.38
N PHE A 111 7.24 7.18 -10.53
CA PHE A 111 5.87 7.41 -10.97
C PHE A 111 5.30 6.17 -11.66
N MET A 112 4.32 5.53 -11.02
CA MET A 112 3.71 4.29 -11.49
C MET A 112 2.45 4.50 -12.36
N GLY A 113 2.08 5.71 -12.80
CA GLY A 113 0.90 5.88 -13.66
C GLY A 113 -0.43 5.95 -12.89
N THR A 114 -0.97 4.79 -12.47
CA THR A 114 -2.26 4.68 -11.78
C THR A 114 -2.19 3.78 -10.54
N ASP A 115 -3.26 3.79 -9.74
CA ASP A 115 -3.55 2.75 -8.75
C ASP A 115 -4.55 1.72 -9.30
N LEU A 116 -4.53 0.50 -8.74
CA LEU A 116 -5.40 -0.61 -9.11
C LEU A 116 -6.89 -0.26 -8.90
N GLY A 117 -7.22 0.52 -7.87
CA GLY A 117 -8.58 0.96 -7.57
C GLY A 117 -9.19 1.87 -8.64
N LYS A 118 -8.37 2.72 -9.28
CA LYS A 118 -8.76 3.45 -10.48
C LYS A 118 -8.84 2.54 -11.71
N LEU A 119 -7.87 1.64 -11.89
CA LEU A 119 -7.81 0.74 -13.04
C LEU A 119 -9.09 -0.13 -13.14
N MET A 120 -9.50 -0.73 -12.04
CA MET A 120 -10.70 -1.59 -11.95
C MET A 120 -12.03 -0.84 -12.16
N LYS A 121 -12.04 0.49 -11.98
CA LYS A 121 -13.21 1.34 -12.31
C LYS A 121 -13.28 1.71 -13.80
N LEU A 122 -12.15 1.67 -14.50
CA LEU A 122 -12.05 2.02 -15.92
C LEU A 122 -12.27 0.81 -16.84
N GLN A 123 -11.87 -0.39 -16.42
CA GLN A 123 -11.99 -1.61 -17.22
C GLN A 123 -12.11 -2.86 -16.35
N ARG A 124 -12.73 -3.92 -16.90
CA ARG A 124 -12.55 -5.28 -16.38
C ARG A 124 -11.15 -5.79 -16.72
N LEU A 125 -10.62 -6.63 -15.84
CA LEU A 125 -9.32 -7.28 -16.01
C LEU A 125 -9.53 -8.70 -16.56
N SER A 126 -8.63 -9.16 -17.44
CA SER A 126 -8.58 -10.55 -17.86
C SER A 126 -8.00 -11.42 -16.74
N GLU A 127 -8.33 -12.72 -16.73
CA GLU A 127 -7.85 -13.67 -15.73
C GLU A 127 -6.31 -13.75 -15.67
N GLU A 128 -5.64 -13.72 -16.83
CA GLU A 128 -4.19 -13.61 -16.95
C GLU A 128 -3.63 -12.36 -16.24
N LYS A 129 -4.25 -11.20 -16.46
CA LYS A 129 -3.86 -9.94 -15.81
C LYS A 129 -4.12 -9.98 -14.29
N VAL A 130 -5.20 -10.62 -13.85
CA VAL A 130 -5.47 -10.87 -12.42
C VAL A 130 -4.36 -11.76 -11.84
N GLN A 131 -4.03 -12.87 -12.49
CA GLN A 131 -2.98 -13.79 -12.05
C GLN A 131 -1.62 -13.09 -11.94
N TYR A 132 -1.24 -12.31 -12.94
CA TYR A 132 0.04 -11.58 -12.95
C TYR A 132 0.13 -10.50 -11.87
N LEU A 133 -0.96 -9.75 -11.63
CA LEU A 133 -1.00 -8.76 -10.55
C LEU A 133 -0.99 -9.43 -9.16
N VAL A 134 -1.68 -10.55 -8.98
CA VAL A 134 -1.67 -11.32 -7.71
C VAL A 134 -0.30 -11.93 -7.43
N TYR A 135 0.37 -12.48 -8.44
CA TYR A 135 1.74 -12.95 -8.33
C TYR A 135 2.68 -11.84 -7.83
N GLN A 136 2.62 -10.66 -8.43
CA GLN A 136 3.44 -9.51 -8.03
C GLN A 136 3.11 -9.00 -6.61
N MET A 137 1.83 -8.98 -6.22
CA MET A 137 1.43 -8.65 -4.84
C MET A 137 2.05 -9.63 -3.83
N LEU A 138 1.94 -10.94 -4.06
CA LEU A 138 2.47 -11.97 -3.16
C LEU A 138 4.01 -11.99 -3.14
N LYS A 139 4.67 -11.73 -4.28
CA LYS A 139 6.12 -11.58 -4.36
C LYS A 139 6.61 -10.37 -3.55
N GLY A 140 5.93 -9.23 -3.67
CA GLY A 140 6.18 -8.05 -2.84
C GLY A 140 5.93 -8.28 -1.35
N LEU A 141 4.86 -9.00 -0.99
CA LEU A 141 4.56 -9.31 0.41
C LEU A 141 5.55 -10.29 1.03
N LYS A 142 5.99 -11.33 0.30
CA LYS A 142 7.05 -12.24 0.78
C LYS A 142 8.29 -11.46 1.21
N TYR A 143 8.68 -10.43 0.46
CA TYR A 143 9.77 -9.54 0.83
C TYR A 143 9.47 -8.73 2.11
N ILE A 144 8.31 -8.05 2.17
CA ILE A 144 7.90 -7.25 3.34
C ILE A 144 7.83 -8.11 4.63
N HIS A 145 7.22 -9.30 4.52
CA HIS A 145 7.08 -10.27 5.61
C HIS A 145 8.43 -10.85 6.05
N SER A 146 9.34 -11.13 5.12
CA SER A 146 10.72 -11.57 5.45
C SER A 146 11.54 -10.53 6.22
N ALA A 147 11.16 -9.25 6.14
CA ALA A 147 11.72 -8.16 6.93
C ALA A 147 11.02 -7.95 8.29
N GLY A 148 10.13 -8.87 8.70
CA GLY A 148 9.40 -8.81 9.98
C GLY A 148 8.30 -7.75 10.04
N ILE A 149 7.86 -7.24 8.88
CA ILE A 149 6.92 -6.12 8.77
C ILE A 149 5.56 -6.63 8.29
N ILE A 150 4.49 -6.12 8.91
CA ILE A 150 3.09 -6.33 8.47
C ILE A 150 2.58 -5.02 7.88
N HIS A 151 1.94 -5.06 6.71
CA HIS A 151 1.49 -3.86 5.99
C HIS A 151 0.20 -3.26 6.58
N ARG A 152 -0.79 -4.10 6.91
CA ARG A 152 -2.04 -3.76 7.61
C ARG A 152 -3.04 -2.82 6.90
N ASP A 153 -2.75 -2.37 5.68
CA ASP A 153 -3.61 -1.44 4.93
C ASP A 153 -3.54 -1.71 3.41
N LEU A 154 -3.39 -2.97 3.03
CA LEU A 154 -3.52 -3.38 1.63
C LEU A 154 -4.96 -3.15 1.13
N LYS A 155 -5.05 -2.45 0.01
CA LYS A 155 -6.29 -2.11 -0.70
C LYS A 155 -5.94 -1.69 -2.13
N PRO A 156 -6.88 -1.69 -3.09
CA PRO A 156 -6.58 -1.32 -4.48
C PRO A 156 -5.95 0.06 -4.66
N GLY A 157 -6.23 1.02 -3.77
CA GLY A 157 -5.61 2.35 -3.80
C GLY A 157 -4.13 2.40 -3.33
N ASN A 158 -3.65 1.36 -2.65
CA ASN A 158 -2.26 1.22 -2.18
C ASN A 158 -1.43 0.27 -3.10
N LEU A 159 -1.92 -0.01 -4.30
CA LEU A 159 -1.28 -0.87 -5.29
C LEU A 159 -1.14 -0.09 -6.60
N ALA A 160 0.07 0.34 -6.92
CA ALA A 160 0.33 1.18 -8.09
C ALA A 160 0.77 0.33 -9.29
N ILE A 161 0.26 0.65 -10.48
CA ILE A 161 0.41 -0.18 -11.69
C ILE A 161 0.75 0.71 -12.90
N ASN A 162 1.89 0.45 -13.54
CA ASN A 162 2.34 1.16 -14.75
C ASN A 162 1.70 0.61 -16.03
N GLN A 163 2.12 1.14 -17.18
CA GLN A 163 1.59 0.77 -18.50
C GLN A 163 1.90 -0.70 -18.85
N ASP A 164 3.05 -1.19 -18.41
CA ASP A 164 3.55 -2.56 -18.60
C ASP A 164 2.93 -3.58 -17.61
N CYS A 165 1.96 -3.14 -16.81
CA CYS A 165 1.31 -3.92 -15.76
C CYS A 165 2.23 -4.38 -14.61
N GLU A 166 3.38 -3.73 -14.42
CA GLU A 166 4.21 -3.90 -13.24
C GLU A 166 3.54 -3.25 -12.02
N LEU A 167 3.47 -3.99 -10.91
CA LEU A 167 2.84 -3.57 -9.67
C LEU A 167 3.87 -3.23 -8.59
N LYS A 168 3.66 -2.11 -7.89
CA LYS A 168 4.37 -1.76 -6.65
C LYS A 168 3.40 -1.47 -5.50
N ILE A 169 3.64 -2.10 -4.37
CA ILE A 169 2.93 -1.88 -3.10
C ILE A 169 3.32 -0.51 -2.51
N LEU A 170 2.33 0.26 -2.03
CA LEU A 170 2.45 1.63 -1.50
C LEU A 170 2.02 1.77 -0.02
N ASP A 171 2.34 2.92 0.58
CA ASP A 171 1.83 3.42 1.87
C ASP A 171 2.11 2.54 3.10
N PHE A 172 3.35 2.67 3.59
CA PHE A 172 3.81 2.06 4.84
C PHE A 172 3.42 2.86 6.11
N GLY A 173 2.57 3.88 6.02
CA GLY A 173 2.22 4.75 7.15
C GLY A 173 1.53 4.00 8.32
N LEU A 174 0.85 2.89 8.03
CA LEU A 174 0.20 2.02 9.03
C LEU A 174 0.96 0.72 9.32
N ALA A 175 2.00 0.40 8.55
CA ALA A 175 2.81 -0.80 8.73
C ALA A 175 3.51 -0.80 10.10
N ARG A 176 3.80 -2.00 10.64
CA ARG A 176 4.55 -2.19 11.92
C ARG A 176 5.35 -3.49 11.90
N GLN A 177 6.31 -3.59 12.80
CA GLN A 177 6.91 -4.87 13.19
C GLN A 177 5.86 -5.73 13.90
N ALA A 178 5.91 -7.05 13.73
CA ALA A 178 4.89 -7.98 14.22
C ALA A 178 4.61 -7.88 15.74
N ASP A 179 5.64 -7.64 16.55
CA ASP A 179 5.56 -7.79 18.02
C ASP A 179 5.12 -6.54 18.80
N SER A 180 4.69 -5.45 18.14
CA SER A 180 4.32 -4.20 18.81
C SER A 180 2.82 -4.12 19.17
N GLU A 181 2.45 -3.57 20.32
CA GLU A 181 1.03 -3.37 20.67
C GLU A 181 0.24 -2.62 19.58
N MET A 182 -0.91 -3.18 19.20
CA MET A 182 -1.59 -2.84 17.95
C MET A 182 -2.82 -1.95 18.17
N THR A 183 -2.69 -0.65 17.88
CA THR A 183 -3.81 0.31 17.95
C THR A 183 -4.82 0.11 16.80
N GLY A 184 -6.12 0.03 17.11
CA GLY A 184 -7.21 -0.06 16.12
C GLY A 184 -7.95 1.26 15.86
N TYR A 185 -7.70 1.92 14.72
CA TYR A 185 -8.50 3.00 14.07
C TYR A 185 -7.78 3.42 12.75
N VAL A 186 -8.37 3.81 11.60
CA VAL A 186 -9.77 4.18 11.19
C VAL A 186 -10.00 3.81 9.70
N VAL A 187 -11.24 3.96 9.16
CA VAL A 187 -11.66 4.01 7.72
C VAL A 187 -11.43 2.74 6.84
N THR A 188 -12.33 2.57 5.85
CA THR A 188 -12.51 1.46 4.87
C THR A 188 -12.11 0.07 5.36
N ARG A 189 -13.10 -0.67 5.88
CA ARG A 189 -12.93 -2.01 6.46
C ARG A 189 -12.89 -3.16 5.45
N TRP A 190 -13.24 -2.94 4.17
CA TRP A 190 -13.56 -3.98 3.19
C TRP A 190 -12.44 -5.01 2.91
N TYR A 191 -11.18 -4.65 3.14
CA TYR A 191 -10.02 -5.52 2.94
C TYR A 191 -9.36 -5.98 4.25
N ARG A 192 -9.93 -5.62 5.41
CA ARG A 192 -9.36 -5.98 6.72
C ARG A 192 -9.79 -7.38 7.12
N ALA A 193 -8.84 -8.14 7.65
CA ALA A 193 -9.09 -9.44 8.25
C ALA A 193 -10.01 -9.31 9.49
N PRO A 194 -10.89 -10.29 9.77
CA PRO A 194 -11.85 -10.21 10.86
C PRO A 194 -11.19 -10.01 12.23
N GLU A 195 -10.04 -10.62 12.49
CA GLU A 195 -9.25 -10.45 13.71
C GLU A 195 -8.77 -9.00 13.93
N VAL A 196 -8.51 -8.26 12.84
CA VAL A 196 -8.16 -6.82 12.89
C VAL A 196 -9.40 -5.95 13.13
N ILE A 197 -10.57 -6.39 12.68
CA ILE A 197 -11.85 -5.68 12.91
C ILE A 197 -12.34 -5.89 14.35
N LEU A 198 -12.22 -7.12 14.87
CA LEU A 198 -12.57 -7.52 16.22
C LEU A 198 -11.52 -7.11 17.28
N ASN A 199 -10.47 -6.40 16.87
CA ASN A 199 -9.39 -5.89 17.72
C ASN A 199 -8.75 -6.98 18.62
N TRP A 200 -8.58 -8.18 18.07
CA TRP A 200 -7.76 -9.21 18.71
C TRP A 200 -6.32 -8.69 18.74
N MET A 201 -5.72 -8.55 19.93
CA MET A 201 -4.44 -7.83 20.07
C MET A 201 -3.25 -8.56 19.41
N HIS A 202 -3.40 -9.84 19.13
CA HIS A 202 -2.42 -10.68 18.46
C HIS A 202 -2.95 -11.12 17.09
N TYR A 203 -2.46 -10.48 16.03
CA TYR A 203 -2.63 -10.93 14.64
C TYR A 203 -1.28 -10.91 13.92
N THR A 204 -1.13 -11.81 12.96
CA THR A 204 0.15 -12.05 12.28
C THR A 204 0.18 -11.42 10.88
N GLN A 205 1.26 -11.67 10.13
CA GLN A 205 1.37 -11.33 8.71
C GLN A 205 0.23 -11.88 7.82
N THR A 206 -0.53 -12.88 8.28
CA THR A 206 -1.70 -13.45 7.60
C THR A 206 -2.79 -12.42 7.27
N VAL A 207 -2.88 -11.31 8.02
CA VAL A 207 -3.88 -10.26 7.77
C VAL A 207 -3.72 -9.61 6.39
N ASP A 208 -2.49 -9.55 5.88
CA ASP A 208 -2.19 -9.02 4.55
C ASP A 208 -2.63 -10.02 3.45
N ILE A 209 -2.56 -11.32 3.72
CA ILE A 209 -3.02 -12.38 2.80
C ILE A 209 -4.55 -12.35 2.66
N TRP A 210 -5.28 -12.10 3.75
CA TRP A 210 -6.73 -11.83 3.69
C TRP A 210 -7.05 -10.65 2.78
N SER A 211 -6.31 -9.53 2.91
CA SER A 211 -6.47 -8.37 2.03
C SER A 211 -6.22 -8.72 0.57
N VAL A 212 -5.17 -9.49 0.25
CA VAL A 212 -4.89 -9.95 -1.13
C VAL A 212 -6.07 -10.75 -1.70
N GLY A 213 -6.64 -11.70 -0.95
CA GLY A 213 -7.79 -12.47 -1.43
C GLY A 213 -9.05 -11.62 -1.65
N CYS A 214 -9.30 -10.63 -0.79
CA CYS A 214 -10.37 -9.66 -1.00
C CYS A 214 -10.18 -8.83 -2.28
N ILE A 215 -8.93 -8.41 -2.56
CA ILE A 215 -8.57 -7.65 -3.76
C ILE A 215 -8.67 -8.53 -5.02
N MET A 216 -8.24 -9.79 -4.95
CA MET A 216 -8.35 -10.75 -6.05
C MET A 216 -9.82 -11.05 -6.41
N ALA A 217 -10.67 -11.28 -5.42
CA ALA A 217 -12.10 -11.48 -5.65
C ALA A 217 -12.76 -10.23 -6.25
N GLU A 218 -12.38 -9.03 -5.80
CA GLU A 218 -12.86 -7.77 -6.40
C GLU A 218 -12.42 -7.60 -7.85
N MET A 219 -11.17 -7.97 -8.19
CA MET A 219 -10.67 -7.93 -9.57
C MET A 219 -11.46 -8.84 -10.51
N LEU A 220 -11.82 -10.05 -10.07
CA LEU A 220 -12.60 -11.00 -10.86
C LEU A 220 -14.07 -10.59 -10.99
N GLN A 221 -14.70 -10.21 -9.87
CA GLN A 221 -16.14 -9.90 -9.87
C GLN A 221 -16.47 -8.49 -10.38
N GLY A 222 -15.53 -7.54 -10.26
CA GLY A 222 -15.75 -6.11 -10.51
C GLY A 222 -16.54 -5.39 -9.39
N LYS A 223 -16.69 -6.02 -8.22
CA LYS A 223 -17.38 -5.46 -7.04
C LYS A 223 -16.66 -5.90 -5.75
N PRO A 224 -16.46 -5.00 -4.76
CA PRO A 224 -15.82 -5.37 -3.50
C PRO A 224 -16.53 -6.55 -2.82
N LEU A 225 -15.74 -7.53 -2.37
CA LEU A 225 -16.25 -8.77 -1.79
C LEU A 225 -17.04 -8.53 -0.48
N PHE A 226 -16.49 -7.69 0.40
CA PHE A 226 -17.09 -7.37 1.71
C PHE A 226 -17.40 -5.87 1.83
N LYS A 227 -18.49 -5.42 1.20
CA LYS A 227 -19.04 -4.07 1.41
C LYS A 227 -19.74 -3.97 2.76
N GLY A 228 -18.97 -3.88 3.84
CA GLY A 228 -19.53 -3.66 5.18
C GLY A 228 -20.31 -2.34 5.24
N SER A 229 -21.65 -2.44 5.32
CA SER A 229 -22.55 -1.31 5.57
C SER A 229 -22.66 -1.02 7.06
N ASP A 230 -22.82 -2.07 7.89
CA ASP A 230 -22.95 -1.98 9.35
C ASP A 230 -22.19 -3.11 10.06
N GLN A 231 -21.97 -2.97 11.37
CA GLN A 231 -21.06 -3.82 12.16
C GLN A 231 -21.50 -5.28 12.34
N HIS A 232 -22.63 -5.68 11.76
CA HIS A 232 -23.26 -6.99 11.90
C HIS A 232 -23.39 -7.78 10.59
N THR A 233 -22.64 -7.45 9.54
CA THR A 233 -22.56 -8.35 8.38
C THR A 233 -21.90 -9.66 8.81
N GLU A 234 -22.68 -10.75 8.81
CA GLU A 234 -22.34 -12.01 9.45
C GLU A 234 -21.14 -12.69 8.77
N TYR A 235 -19.99 -12.74 9.46
CA TYR A 235 -18.72 -13.24 8.88
C TYR A 235 -18.66 -14.77 8.76
N SER A 236 -19.57 -15.53 9.39
CA SER A 236 -19.51 -17.00 9.49
C SER A 236 -19.80 -17.76 8.19
N PRO A 237 -20.71 -17.34 7.26
CA PRO A 237 -20.84 -18.00 5.97
C PRO A 237 -19.72 -17.56 5.01
N LEU A 238 -19.23 -16.34 5.20
CA LEU A 238 -18.29 -15.66 4.31
C LEU A 238 -16.87 -16.24 4.37
N THR A 239 -16.42 -16.72 5.53
CA THR A 239 -15.15 -17.47 5.65
C THR A 239 -15.20 -18.79 4.90
N PHE A 240 -16.34 -19.50 4.92
CA PHE A 240 -16.54 -20.70 4.10
C PHE A 240 -16.59 -20.37 2.61
N THR A 241 -17.29 -19.31 2.20
CA THR A 241 -17.27 -18.87 0.79
C THR A 241 -15.88 -18.45 0.34
N PHE A 242 -15.09 -17.79 1.20
CA PHE A 242 -13.72 -17.36 0.89
C PHE A 242 -12.78 -18.57 0.73
N LEU A 243 -12.84 -19.55 1.63
CA LEU A 243 -12.08 -20.80 1.53
C LEU A 243 -12.50 -21.64 0.32
N PHE A 244 -13.80 -21.70 0.01
CA PHE A 244 -14.32 -22.42 -1.14
C PHE A 244 -13.91 -21.75 -2.47
N ILE A 245 -14.01 -20.42 -2.57
CA ILE A 245 -13.51 -19.65 -3.71
C ILE A 245 -11.99 -19.83 -3.87
N PHE A 246 -11.21 -19.77 -2.78
CA PHE A 246 -9.77 -20.06 -2.84
C PHE A 246 -9.52 -21.48 -3.37
N SER A 247 -10.22 -22.49 -2.84
CA SER A 247 -10.10 -23.89 -3.25
C SER A 247 -10.44 -24.08 -4.73
N GLU A 248 -11.64 -23.67 -5.16
CA GLU A 248 -12.13 -23.75 -6.55
C GLU A 248 -11.20 -23.03 -7.54
N MET A 249 -10.64 -21.88 -7.16
CA MET A 249 -9.70 -21.14 -8.00
C MET A 249 -8.34 -21.85 -8.13
N PHE A 250 -7.94 -22.65 -7.13
CA PHE A 250 -6.79 -23.55 -7.27
C PHE A 250 -7.10 -24.78 -8.12
N THR A 251 -8.32 -25.32 -8.10
CA THR A 251 -8.73 -26.48 -8.91
C THR A 251 -9.05 -26.15 -10.37
N SER A 252 -9.46 -24.92 -10.69
CA SER A 252 -9.89 -24.53 -12.05
C SER A 252 -8.76 -23.99 -12.94
N CYS A 253 -7.74 -23.35 -12.35
CA CYS A 253 -6.65 -22.71 -13.08
C CYS A 253 -5.37 -23.58 -13.18
N PHE A 254 -5.51 -24.83 -13.64
CA PHE A 254 -4.39 -25.75 -13.87
C PHE A 254 -3.48 -25.32 -15.04
N CYS A 255 -2.39 -24.61 -14.74
CA CYS A 255 -1.04 -24.99 -15.22
C CYS A 255 0.14 -24.20 -14.60
N PRO A 256 0.02 -22.90 -14.22
CA PRO A 256 1.12 -22.18 -13.57
C PRO A 256 1.04 -22.13 -12.03
N LEU A 257 -0.11 -22.52 -11.45
CA LEU A 257 -0.42 -22.28 -10.04
C LEU A 257 0.42 -23.03 -9.00
N LEU A 258 1.23 -24.02 -9.41
CA LEU A 258 2.16 -24.70 -8.52
C LEU A 258 3.09 -23.71 -7.80
N ILE A 259 3.55 -22.65 -8.47
CA ILE A 259 4.38 -21.60 -7.86
C ILE A 259 3.57 -20.75 -6.86
N LEU A 260 2.31 -20.43 -7.17
CA LEU A 260 1.45 -19.63 -6.27
C LEU A 260 1.08 -20.42 -5.01
N PHE A 261 0.76 -21.70 -5.17
CA PHE A 261 0.47 -22.63 -4.07
C PHE A 261 1.72 -22.86 -3.20
N PHE A 262 2.91 -22.99 -3.81
CA PHE A 262 4.17 -23.13 -3.09
C PHE A 262 4.62 -21.83 -2.37
N LEU A 263 4.31 -20.66 -2.94
CA LEU A 263 4.52 -19.37 -2.28
C LEU A 263 3.56 -19.20 -1.10
N LEU A 264 2.29 -19.56 -1.25
CA LEU A 264 1.30 -19.51 -0.16
C LEU A 264 1.59 -20.54 0.93
N SER A 265 2.01 -21.76 0.60
CA SER A 265 2.39 -22.76 1.61
C SER A 265 3.65 -22.35 2.40
N GLN A 266 4.58 -21.62 1.78
CA GLN A 266 5.71 -21.01 2.50
C GLN A 266 5.35 -19.77 3.32
N LEU A 267 4.30 -19.01 2.94
CA LEU A 267 3.81 -17.87 3.73
C LEU A 267 2.91 -18.30 4.90
N CYS A 268 2.22 -19.43 4.77
CA CYS A 268 1.25 -19.96 5.75
C CYS A 268 1.86 -20.94 6.77
N GLN A 269 3.11 -20.76 7.22
CA GLN A 269 3.71 -21.58 8.28
C GLN A 269 3.15 -21.34 9.70
N CYS A 270 1.90 -20.87 9.84
CA CYS A 270 1.17 -20.79 11.11
C CYS A 270 -0.10 -21.64 11.09
N SER A 271 0.08 -22.88 11.55
CA SER A 271 -0.76 -23.61 12.52
C SER A 271 -2.28 -23.73 12.33
N SER A 272 -2.76 -24.96 12.56
CA SER A 272 -4.15 -25.35 12.85
C SER A 272 -5.15 -25.34 11.68
N VAL A 273 -5.20 -24.32 10.82
CA VAL A 273 -6.24 -24.25 9.77
C VAL A 273 -6.00 -25.26 8.63
N CYS A 274 -4.76 -25.42 8.16
CA CYS A 274 -4.43 -26.39 7.11
C CYS A 274 -4.50 -27.86 7.58
N TYR A 275 -4.32 -28.12 8.88
CA TYR A 275 -4.27 -29.49 9.41
C TYR A 275 -5.64 -30.19 9.37
N CYS A 276 -6.74 -29.43 9.51
CA CYS A 276 -8.10 -29.95 9.33
C CYS A 276 -8.43 -30.31 7.86
N TRP A 277 -7.63 -29.87 6.89
CA TRP A 277 -7.92 -30.09 5.47
C TRP A 277 -7.33 -31.40 4.94
N ILE A 278 -6.13 -31.78 5.39
CA ILE A 278 -5.46 -33.05 5.02
C ILE A 278 -6.28 -34.28 5.45
N HIS A 279 -7.04 -34.18 6.55
CA HIS A 279 -7.82 -35.29 7.12
C HIS A 279 -9.32 -35.31 6.76
N ARG A 280 -9.77 -34.54 5.76
CA ARG A 280 -11.17 -34.58 5.27
C ARG A 280 -11.33 -34.91 3.78
N THR A 281 -10.24 -35.26 3.09
CA THR A 281 -10.27 -35.78 1.72
C THR A 281 -9.53 -37.13 1.64
N GLY A 282 -9.94 -38.05 2.50
CA GLY A 282 -9.65 -39.49 2.46
C GLY A 282 -10.95 -40.25 2.63
#